data_AF-A0A7C1AAC6-F1
#
_entry.id   AF-A0A7C1AAC6-F1
#
_cell.length_a   1.000
_cell.length_b   1.000
_cell.length_c   1.000
_cell.angle_alpha   90.00
_cell.angle_beta   90.00
_cell.angle_gamma   90.00
#
_symmetry.space_group_name_H-M   'P 1'
#
loop_
_entity.id
_entity.type
_entity.pdbx_description
1 polymer ?
#
loop_
_entity_poly.entity_id
_entity_poly.type
_entity_poly.pdbx_seq_one_letter_code
_entity_poly.pdbx_strand_id
1 'polypeptide(L)'
;MSVERRQQDRKVLSLKAELVSGKRRYSCFIKNLTAAGAYIETVPSSVPMELSPQSKVELTFQTSAGKVLNLPGVVKWSSADSKSVSRCTNCLGIEILVQSSGLKEFLKTLP
;
A
#
# COMPACT_ATOMS: atom_id res chain seq x y z
N MET A 1 -4.51 27.97 -11.59
CA MET A 1 -5.69 27.15 -11.24
C MET A 1 -5.37 25.70 -11.57
N SER A 2 -5.06 24.88 -10.57
CA SER A 2 -4.70 23.47 -10.77
C SER A 2 -5.90 22.62 -10.40
N VAL A 3 -6.46 21.92 -11.38
CA VAL A 3 -7.63 21.05 -11.24
C VAL A 3 -7.31 19.91 -10.28
N GLU A 4 -8.01 19.88 -9.15
CA GLU A 4 -7.94 18.84 -8.14
C GLU A 4 -8.65 17.58 -8.67
N ARG A 5 -7.87 16.63 -9.20
CA ARG A 5 -8.37 15.34 -9.77
C ARG A 5 -8.59 14.26 -8.71
N ARG A 6 -9.07 14.58 -7.50
CA ARG A 6 -9.21 13.59 -6.42
C ARG A 6 -10.65 13.50 -5.95
N GLN A 7 -11.21 12.30 -6.05
CA GLN A 7 -12.63 12.02 -5.77
C GLN A 7 -12.87 11.45 -4.35
N GLN A 8 -11.83 11.23 -3.53
CA GLN A 8 -11.98 10.65 -2.18
C GLN A 8 -11.00 11.26 -1.16
N ASP A 9 -11.53 11.52 0.03
CA ASP A 9 -10.82 12.06 1.19
C ASP A 9 -9.82 11.05 1.76
N ARG A 10 -8.60 11.49 2.08
CA ARG A 10 -7.54 10.58 2.54
C ARG A 10 -7.50 10.55 4.07
N LYS A 11 -8.10 9.50 4.66
CA LYS A 11 -7.84 9.13 6.05
C LYS A 11 -6.36 8.76 6.21
N VAL A 12 -5.63 9.46 7.07
CA VAL A 12 -4.22 9.17 7.38
C VAL A 12 -4.18 7.92 8.27
N LEU A 13 -3.76 6.80 7.68
CA LEU A 13 -3.57 5.54 8.39
C LEU A 13 -2.07 5.27 8.59
N SER A 14 -1.69 4.51 9.61
CA SER A 14 -0.33 3.94 9.69
C SER A 14 -0.40 2.48 10.10
N LEU A 15 -1.03 1.69 9.24
CA LEU A 15 -1.29 0.27 9.46
C LEU A 15 -0.11 -0.56 8.98
N LYS A 16 0.45 -1.38 9.86
CA LYS A 16 1.54 -2.31 9.52
C LYS A 16 1.04 -3.33 8.51
N ALA A 17 1.81 -3.55 7.47
CA ALA A 17 1.51 -4.50 6.41
C ALA A 17 2.79 -5.13 5.85
N GLU A 18 2.60 -6.19 5.07
CA GLU A 18 3.61 -6.76 4.20
C GLU A 18 3.16 -6.63 2.75
N LEU A 19 4.05 -6.12 1.90
CA LEU A 19 3.90 -6.19 0.45
C LEU A 19 4.64 -7.42 -0.06
N VAL A 20 3.94 -8.30 -0.74
CA VAL A 20 4.50 -9.50 -1.37
C VAL A 20 4.54 -9.29 -2.88
N SER A 21 5.68 -9.58 -3.51
CA SER A 21 5.83 -9.64 -4.96
C SER A 21 6.69 -10.84 -5.35
N GLY A 22 6.06 -11.84 -5.95
CA GLY A 22 6.71 -13.14 -6.20
C GLY A 22 7.22 -13.75 -4.89
N LYS A 23 8.54 -13.95 -4.79
CA LYS A 23 9.21 -14.49 -3.59
C LYS A 23 9.70 -13.41 -2.62
N ARG A 24 9.60 -12.13 -2.98
CA ARG A 24 10.09 -11.02 -2.16
C ARG A 24 8.98 -10.50 -1.25
N ARG A 25 9.33 -10.19 -0.01
CA ARG A 25 8.44 -9.57 0.99
C ARG A 25 9.07 -8.29 1.49
N TYR A 26 8.24 -7.27 1.69
CA TYR A 26 8.67 -5.96 2.14
C TYR A 26 7.75 -5.48 3.25
N SER A 27 8.32 -5.19 4.42
CA SER A 27 7.56 -4.54 5.49
C SER A 27 7.20 -3.11 5.07
N CYS A 28 5.95 -2.73 5.26
CA CYS A 28 5.44 -1.43 4.87
C CYS A 28 4.34 -0.94 5.82
N PHE A 29 3.96 0.32 5.63
CA PHE A 29 2.82 0.95 6.26
C PHE A 29 1.82 1.37 5.20
N ILE A 30 0.56 0.97 5.38
CA ILE A 30 -0.55 1.49 4.60
C ILE A 30 -0.87 2.87 5.14
N LYS A 31 -0.63 3.88 4.30
CA LYS A 31 -0.85 5.30 4.59
C LYS A 31 -2.23 5.77 4.19
N ASN A 32 -2.80 5.13 3.18
CA ASN A 32 -4.18 5.31 2.76
C ASN A 32 -4.74 4.01 2.18
N LEU A 33 -6.01 3.72 2.45
CA LEU A 33 -6.70 2.54 1.95
C LEU A 33 -8.11 2.92 1.52
N THR A 34 -8.51 2.50 0.32
CA THR A 34 -9.88 2.58 -0.19
C THR A 34 -10.30 1.22 -0.73
N ALA A 35 -11.55 1.10 -1.20
CA ALA A 35 -11.99 -0.13 -1.86
C ALA A 35 -11.25 -0.41 -3.18
N ALA A 36 -10.71 0.63 -3.83
CA ALA A 36 -10.09 0.53 -5.16
C ALA A 36 -8.56 0.56 -5.12
N GLY A 37 -7.95 1.03 -4.04
CA GLY A 37 -6.50 1.14 -3.99
C GLY A 37 -5.92 1.42 -2.61
N ALA A 38 -4.60 1.38 -2.56
CA ALA A 38 -3.81 1.67 -1.37
C ALA A 38 -2.61 2.56 -1.72
N TYR A 39 -2.25 3.44 -0.79
CA TYR A 39 -0.95 4.11 -0.78
C TYR A 39 -0.13 3.52 0.37
N ILE A 40 1.08 3.05 0.05
CA ILE A 40 1.98 2.47 1.05
C ILE A 40 3.34 3.17 1.06
N GLU A 41 3.99 3.11 2.21
CA GLU A 41 5.39 3.47 2.41
C GLU A 41 6.12 2.27 2.99
N THR A 42 7.23 1.87 2.36
CA THR A 42 8.07 0.78 2.86
C THR A 42 8.88 1.22 4.08
N VAL A 43 9.25 0.26 4.94
CA VAL A 43 10.27 0.49 5.94
C VAL A 43 11.60 0.78 5.22
N PRO A 44 12.42 1.75 5.68
CA PRO A 44 13.69 2.06 5.04
C PRO A 44 14.57 0.81 4.92
N SER A 45 15.09 0.56 3.73
CA SER A 45 15.91 -0.61 3.41
C SER A 45 17.16 -0.19 2.66
N SER A 46 18.25 -0.94 2.83
CA SER A 46 19.47 -0.83 2.02
C SER A 46 19.31 -1.48 0.64
N VAL A 47 18.31 -2.34 0.48
CA VAL A 47 17.99 -2.99 -0.79
C VAL A 47 16.88 -2.20 -1.48
N PRO A 48 17.12 -1.65 -2.69
CA PRO A 48 16.10 -0.94 -3.44
C PRO A 48 14.97 -1.91 -3.83
N MET A 49 13.75 -1.40 -3.85
CA MET A 49 12.59 -2.16 -4.26
C MET A 49 12.49 -2.13 -5.79
N GLU A 50 12.66 -3.27 -6.43
CA GLU A 50 12.53 -3.43 -7.88
C GLU A 50 11.06 -3.67 -8.26
N LEU A 51 10.19 -2.68 -8.00
CA LEU A 51 8.79 -2.73 -8.42
C LEU A 51 8.49 -1.65 -9.45
N SER A 52 8.22 -2.10 -10.67
CA SER A 52 7.76 -1.26 -11.77
C SER A 52 6.23 -1.16 -11.80
N PRO A 53 5.66 -0.14 -12.45
CA PRO A 53 4.24 -0.12 -12.78
C PRO A 53 3.80 -1.43 -13.45
N GLN A 54 2.56 -1.84 -13.18
CA GLN A 54 1.94 -3.12 -13.56
C GLN A 54 2.47 -4.36 -12.84
N SER A 55 3.48 -4.24 -11.98
CA SER A 55 3.92 -5.36 -11.13
C SER A 55 2.77 -5.88 -10.28
N LYS A 56 2.53 -7.20 -10.34
CA LYS A 56 1.56 -7.89 -9.49
C LYS A 56 2.11 -7.96 -8.07
N VAL A 57 1.26 -7.61 -7.12
CA VAL A 57 1.59 -7.59 -5.70
C VAL A 57 0.42 -8.10 -4.88
N GLU A 58 0.69 -8.51 -3.66
CA GLU A 58 -0.32 -8.78 -2.63
C GLU A 58 0.02 -7.95 -1.39
N LEU A 59 -0.96 -7.16 -0.93
CA LEU A 59 -0.84 -6.37 0.28
C LEU A 59 -1.53 -7.11 1.42
N THR A 60 -0.74 -7.52 2.42
CA THR A 60 -1.20 -8.35 3.54
C THR A 60 -1.14 -7.56 4.84
N PHE A 61 -2.22 -7.56 5.62
CA PHE A 61 -2.24 -6.94 6.94
C PHE A 61 -3.26 -7.59 7.88
N GLN A 62 -3.07 -7.40 9.18
CA GLN A 62 -4.02 -7.82 10.20
C GLN A 62 -4.96 -6.66 10.57
N THR A 63 -6.26 -6.92 10.61
CA THR A 63 -7.26 -5.95 11.07
C THR A 63 -7.24 -5.82 12.60
N SER A 64 -7.89 -4.79 13.13
CA SER A 64 -8.08 -4.60 14.58
C SER A 64 -8.82 -5.77 15.25
N ALA A 65 -9.63 -6.52 14.49
CA ALA A 65 -10.31 -7.72 14.95
C ALA A 65 -9.43 -8.99 14.90
N GLY A 66 -8.15 -8.86 14.55
CA GLY A 66 -7.21 -10.00 14.45
C GLY A 66 -7.31 -10.80 13.14
N LYS A 67 -8.18 -10.41 12.21
CA LYS A 67 -8.34 -11.10 10.91
C LYS A 67 -7.24 -10.66 9.95
N VAL A 68 -6.61 -11.60 9.25
CA VAL A 68 -5.68 -11.29 8.16
C VAL A 68 -6.44 -11.03 6.87
N LEU A 69 -6.12 -9.91 6.21
CA LEU A 69 -6.61 -9.58 4.87
C LEU A 69 -5.44 -9.62 3.88
N ASN A 70 -5.65 -10.34 2.77
CA ASN A 70 -4.74 -10.40 1.63
C ASN A 70 -5.43 -9.69 0.46
N LEU A 71 -4.82 -8.61 -0.01
CA LEU A 71 -5.38 -7.78 -1.08
C LEU A 71 -4.50 -7.90 -2.34
N PRO A 72 -4.90 -8.72 -3.32
CA PRO A 72 -4.20 -8.78 -4.59
C PRO A 72 -4.35 -7.45 -5.33
N GLY A 73 -3.25 -6.97 -5.90
CA GLY A 73 -3.17 -5.65 -6.51
C GLY A 73 -2.13 -5.54 -7.62
N VAL A 74 -2.12 -4.38 -8.26
CA VAL A 74 -1.09 -3.99 -9.23
C VAL A 74 -0.51 -2.64 -8.87
N VAL A 75 0.82 -2.50 -9.00
CA VAL A 75 1.48 -1.21 -8.83
C VAL A 75 1.06 -0.27 -9.96
N LYS A 76 0.55 0.91 -9.62
CA LYS A 76 0.24 1.98 -10.59
C LYS A 76 1.38 2.96 -10.74
N TRP A 77 2.04 3.27 -9.64
CA TRP A 77 3.23 4.12 -9.60
C TRP A 77 4.10 3.74 -8.41
N SER A 78 5.39 3.97 -8.55
CA SER A 78 6.38 3.85 -7.49
C SER A 78 7.27 5.08 -7.50
N SER A 79 7.71 5.50 -6.33
CA SER A 79 8.67 6.58 -6.12
C SER A 79 9.58 6.21 -4.96
N ALA A 80 10.84 6.62 -5.00
CA ALA A 80 11.77 6.43 -3.90
C ALA A 80 12.11 7.80 -3.29
N ASP A 81 11.95 7.91 -1.97
CA ASP A 81 12.50 9.01 -1.21
C ASP A 81 13.95 8.63 -0.83
N SER A 82 14.91 9.26 -1.51
CA SER A 82 16.35 9.03 -1.36
C SER A 82 17.00 9.99 -0.36
N LYS A 83 16.27 10.40 0.70
CA LYS A 83 16.77 11.30 1.75
C LYS A 83 18.06 10.85 2.44
N SER A 84 18.47 9.57 2.35
CA SER A 84 19.83 9.17 2.74
C SER A 84 20.45 8.18 1.76
N VAL A 85 21.75 8.34 1.50
CA VAL A 85 22.59 7.51 0.61
C VAL A 85 22.54 6.01 0.98
N SER A 86 22.13 5.69 2.21
CA SER A 86 22.13 4.33 2.78
C SER A 86 20.76 3.73 3.06
N ARG A 87 19.67 4.51 3.05
CA ARG A 87 18.33 4.04 3.42
C ARG A 87 17.28 4.64 2.50
N CYS A 88 16.73 3.81 1.63
CA CYS A 88 15.67 4.20 0.70
C CYS A 88 14.31 3.85 1.29
N THR A 89 13.42 4.85 1.35
CA THR A 89 12.00 4.64 1.60
C THR A 89 11.28 4.66 0.26
N ASN A 90 10.58 3.59 -0.09
CA ASN A 90 9.79 3.53 -1.31
C ASN A 90 8.31 3.79 -1.01
N CYS A 91 7.70 4.61 -1.86
CA CYS A 91 6.30 4.99 -1.87
C CYS A 91 5.62 4.32 -3.07
N LEU A 92 4.50 3.63 -2.86
CA LEU A 92 3.78 2.94 -3.94
C LEU A 92 2.29 3.24 -3.90
N GLY A 93 1.73 3.48 -5.09
CA GLY A 93 0.30 3.43 -5.32
C GLY A 93 -0.09 2.08 -5.90
N ILE A 94 -1.03 1.40 -5.25
CA ILE A 94 -1.52 0.09 -5.63
C ILE A 94 -2.99 0.20 -5.99
N GLU A 95 -3.39 -0.37 -7.13
CA GLU A 95 -4.79 -0.64 -7.43
C GLU A 95 -5.13 -2.04 -6.91
N ILE A 96 -6.22 -2.14 -6.15
CA ILE A 96 -6.73 -3.41 -5.61
C ILE A 96 -7.58 -4.08 -6.68
N LEU A 97 -7.25 -5.32 -7.04
CA LEU A 97 -7.93 -6.06 -8.10
C LEU A 97 -9.24 -6.71 -7.62
N VAL A 98 -9.34 -7.01 -6.33
CA VAL A 98 -10.49 -7.75 -5.77
C VAL A 98 -11.04 -7.03 -4.54
N GLN A 99 -12.30 -6.59 -4.65
CA GLN A 99 -13.02 -5.97 -3.54
C GLN A 99 -13.69 -7.03 -2.66
N SER A 100 -12.93 -7.58 -1.71
CA SER A 100 -13.47 -8.57 -0.77
C SER A 100 -14.47 -7.96 0.22
N SER A 101 -15.43 -8.76 0.70
CA SER A 101 -16.32 -8.37 1.80
C SER A 101 -15.53 -7.95 3.04
N GLY A 102 -14.43 -8.67 3.34
CA GLY A 102 -13.54 -8.33 4.45
C GLY A 102 -12.90 -6.95 4.32
N LEU A 103 -12.51 -6.52 3.13
CA LEU A 103 -12.03 -5.15 2.89
C LEU A 103 -13.15 -4.14 3.13
N LYS A 104 -14.35 -4.38 2.59
CA LYS A 104 -15.50 -3.48 2.75
C LYS A 104 -15.90 -3.33 4.22
N GLU A 105 -15.89 -4.42 4.98
CA GLU A 105 -16.14 -4.42 6.43
C GLU A 105 -15.07 -3.63 7.16
N PHE A 106 -13.79 -3.91 6.87
CA PHE A 106 -12.67 -3.21 7.51
C PHE A 106 -12.72 -1.70 7.24
N LEU A 107 -13.01 -1.26 6.02
CA LEU A 107 -13.11 0.16 5.67
C LEU A 107 -14.18 0.90 6.48
N LYS A 108 -15.25 0.23 6.93
CA LYS A 108 -16.28 0.82 7.81
C LYS A 108 -15.78 1.01 9.25
N THR A 109 -14.74 0.29 9.66
CA THR A 109 -14.13 0.40 10.99
C THR A 109 -13.10 1.52 11.08
N LEU A 110 -12.68 2.07 9.94
CA LEU A 110 -11.70 3.15 9.92
C LEU A 110 -12.40 4.48 10.30
N PRO A 111 -11.83 5.25 11.25
CA PRO A 111 -12.40 6.50 11.74
C PRO A 111 -12.60 7.50 10.61
#